data_AF-A0A071MCK0-F1
#
_entry.id   AF-A0A071MCK0-F1
#
_cell.length_a   1.000
_cell.length_b   1.000
_cell.length_c   1.000
_cell.angle_alpha   90.00
_cell.angle_beta   90.00
_cell.angle_gamma   90.00
#
_symmetry.space_group_name_H-M   'P 1'
#
loop_
_entity.id
_entity.type
_entity.pdbx_description
1 polymer ?
#
loop_
_entity_poly.entity_id
_entity_poly.type
_entity_poly.pdbx_seq_one_letter_code
_entity_poly.pdbx_strand_id
1 'polypeptide(L)'
;MRRTGKMFAAILSLAVVGIAGVRAASAGESAFPRYTQTEGQLDSDGLPLSGVKLCVLPDHAPCFEMPPAPLPGSSREVYQFGLNPRSERLPIASGGSWVFFSGMFSGGGSGMLERVAVLRVGPNGKIENLMPKVTETEMADRAMWKLPDVSPYPVFVRADYIWEKDEDHFGKHFFEVDAWVFDPAANQYAKRFSYRTTRRYDRGEGSDHVLSAERAEILRRLAASK
;
A
#
# COMPACT_ATOMS: atom_id res chain seq x y z
N MET A 1 -36.51 58.13 -63.03
CA MET A 1 -35.89 56.85 -63.46
C MET A 1 -34.87 56.43 -62.41
N ARG A 2 -34.89 55.14 -62.08
CA ARG A 2 -34.07 54.45 -61.06
C ARG A 2 -32.58 54.46 -61.42
N ARG A 3 -31.69 54.53 -60.42
CA ARG A 3 -30.71 53.45 -60.14
C ARG A 3 -29.99 53.66 -58.81
N THR A 4 -30.22 52.72 -57.90
CA THR A 4 -29.53 52.50 -56.64
C THR A 4 -28.22 51.75 -56.89
N GLY A 5 -27.10 52.31 -56.43
CA GLY A 5 -25.81 51.62 -56.35
C GLY A 5 -25.62 51.05 -54.95
N LYS A 6 -25.55 49.72 -54.84
CA LYS A 6 -25.32 48.97 -53.61
C LYS A 6 -23.83 49.05 -53.22
N MET A 7 -23.51 49.52 -52.01
CA MET A 7 -22.20 49.26 -51.39
C MET A 7 -22.23 47.87 -50.77
N PHE A 8 -21.28 47.02 -51.15
CA PHE A 8 -20.99 45.76 -50.48
C PHE A 8 -20.12 46.04 -49.24
N ALA A 9 -20.64 45.70 -48.06
CA ALA A 9 -19.85 45.63 -46.83
C ALA A 9 -19.10 44.29 -46.79
N ALA A 10 -17.78 44.32 -46.74
CA ALA A 10 -16.95 43.16 -46.48
C ALA A 10 -16.82 42.98 -44.96
N ILE A 11 -17.45 41.92 -44.43
CA ILE A 11 -17.28 41.50 -43.03
C ILE A 11 -16.12 40.52 -42.99
N LEU A 12 -14.95 40.96 -42.51
CA LEU A 12 -13.83 40.08 -42.16
C LEU A 12 -14.16 39.36 -40.85
N SER A 13 -14.51 38.08 -40.95
CA SER A 13 -14.69 37.19 -39.80
C SER A 13 -13.33 36.64 -39.37
N LEU A 14 -12.80 37.12 -38.25
CA LEU A 14 -11.65 36.49 -37.59
C LEU A 14 -12.17 35.35 -36.71
N ALA A 15 -11.94 34.11 -37.15
CA ALA A 15 -12.19 32.92 -36.36
C ALA A 15 -11.18 32.86 -35.20
N VAL A 16 -11.64 33.11 -33.98
CA VAL A 16 -10.87 32.86 -32.76
C VAL A 16 -10.99 31.37 -32.44
N VAL A 17 -10.01 30.58 -32.88
CA VAL A 17 -9.82 29.22 -32.40
C VAL A 17 -9.11 29.29 -31.05
N GLY A 18 -9.89 29.48 -30.00
CA GLY A 18 -9.42 29.36 -28.62
C GLY A 18 -9.37 27.90 -28.21
N ILE A 19 -8.22 27.24 -28.35
CA ILE A 19 -7.95 25.96 -27.70
C ILE A 19 -7.71 26.26 -26.21
N ALA A 20 -8.79 26.40 -25.44
CA ALA A 20 -8.74 26.29 -23.99
C ALA A 20 -8.88 24.81 -23.61
N GLY A 21 -7.97 23.98 -24.12
CA GLY A 21 -7.74 22.64 -23.61
C GLY A 21 -6.88 22.74 -22.35
N VAL A 22 -7.39 23.38 -21.29
CA VAL A 22 -6.84 23.14 -19.95
C VAL A 22 -7.30 21.73 -19.60
N ARG A 23 -6.50 20.75 -20.02
CA ARG A 23 -6.53 19.41 -19.45
C ARG A 23 -6.40 19.66 -17.96
N ALA A 24 -7.49 19.47 -17.21
CA ALA A 24 -7.40 19.40 -15.77
C ALA A 24 -6.22 18.46 -15.49
N ALA A 25 -5.15 18.98 -14.88
CA ALA A 25 -4.15 18.11 -14.31
C ALA A 25 -4.98 17.15 -13.46
N SER A 26 -4.95 15.85 -13.81
CA SER A 26 -5.52 14.81 -12.96
C SER A 26 -5.08 15.18 -11.55
N ALA A 27 -6.03 15.50 -10.67
CA ALA A 27 -5.71 16.03 -9.34
C ALA A 27 -4.62 15.13 -8.76
N GLY A 28 -3.40 15.67 -8.63
CA GLY A 28 -2.25 14.88 -8.23
C GLY A 28 -2.53 14.26 -6.88
N GLU A 29 -1.93 13.10 -6.61
CA GLU A 29 -2.03 12.52 -5.27
C GLU A 29 -1.54 13.55 -4.25
N SER A 30 -2.30 13.72 -3.16
CA SER A 30 -1.93 14.66 -2.11
C SER A 30 -0.78 14.08 -1.28
N ALA A 31 0.04 14.96 -0.70
CA ALA A 31 1.01 14.50 0.28
C ALA A 31 0.27 14.07 1.54
N PHE A 32 0.49 12.82 2.00
CA PHE A 32 0.03 12.40 3.31
C PHE A 32 0.50 13.42 4.36
N PRO A 33 -0.37 13.91 5.26
CA PRO A 33 0.03 14.87 6.29
C PRO A 33 1.17 14.37 7.19
N ARG A 34 1.65 15.24 8.08
CA ARG A 34 2.48 14.77 9.20
C ARG A 34 1.61 13.88 10.09
N TYR A 35 2.23 12.89 10.72
CA TYR A 35 1.51 11.93 11.54
C TYR A 35 2.37 11.45 12.71
N THR A 36 1.71 10.84 13.68
CA THR A 36 2.30 10.03 14.73
C THR A 36 1.79 8.60 14.63
N GLN A 37 2.58 7.64 15.09
CA GLN A 37 2.15 6.26 15.27
C GLN A 37 2.29 5.87 16.74
N THR A 38 1.37 5.03 17.23
CA THR A 38 1.40 4.53 18.61
C THR A 38 1.02 3.06 18.65
N GLU A 39 1.53 2.36 19.66
CA GLU A 39 1.01 1.05 20.02
C GLU A 39 -0.47 1.13 20.43
N GLY A 40 -1.13 -0.03 20.41
CA GLY A 40 -2.40 -0.21 21.05
C GLY A 40 -2.28 -0.12 22.57
N GLN A 41 -3.40 0.12 23.24
CA GLN A 41 -3.47 -0.02 24.69
C GLN A 41 -3.22 -1.48 25.06
N LEU A 42 -2.42 -1.71 26.10
CA LEU A 42 -2.08 -3.05 26.60
C LEU A 42 -2.73 -3.27 27.97
N ASP A 43 -3.11 -4.50 28.28
CA ASP A 43 -3.50 -4.90 29.64
C ASP A 43 -2.27 -5.12 30.55
N SER A 44 -2.50 -5.56 31.79
CA SER A 44 -1.43 -5.84 32.76
C SER A 44 -0.47 -6.93 32.31
N ASP A 45 -0.90 -7.79 31.38
CA ASP A 45 -0.14 -8.94 30.89
C ASP A 45 0.57 -8.59 29.57
N GLY A 46 0.46 -7.34 29.10
CA GLY A 46 1.05 -6.88 27.85
C GLY A 46 0.27 -7.28 26.60
N LEU A 47 -0.97 -7.77 26.74
CA LEU A 47 -1.81 -8.14 25.61
C LEU A 47 -2.57 -6.92 25.06
N PRO A 48 -2.68 -6.77 23.72
CA PRO A 48 -3.37 -5.62 23.16
C PRO A 48 -4.89 -5.63 23.40
N LEU A 49 -5.37 -4.52 23.95
CA LEU A 49 -6.77 -4.12 24.10
C LEU A 49 -7.25 -3.17 22.98
N SER A 50 -6.35 -2.72 22.11
CA SER A 50 -6.67 -2.00 20.86
C SER A 50 -5.61 -2.24 19.79
N GLY A 51 -5.90 -1.88 18.54
CA GLY A 51 -4.95 -1.96 17.43
C GLY A 51 -3.90 -0.85 17.46
N VAL A 52 -2.82 -1.02 16.67
CA VAL A 52 -1.87 0.08 16.44
C VAL A 52 -2.56 1.26 15.74
N LYS A 53 -2.12 2.48 16.03
CA LYS A 53 -2.74 3.70 15.51
C LYS A 53 -1.78 4.54 14.70
N LEU A 54 -2.31 5.18 13.66
CA LEU A 54 -1.66 6.28 12.94
C LEU A 54 -2.60 7.48 12.89
N CYS A 55 -2.19 8.61 13.45
CA CYS A 55 -3.01 9.81 13.57
C CYS A 55 -2.33 11.03 12.92
N VAL A 56 -3.09 11.82 12.18
CA VAL A 56 -2.61 13.03 11.50
C VAL A 56 -2.38 14.17 12.50
N LEU A 57 -1.26 14.86 12.38
CA LEU A 57 -0.88 16.03 13.17
C LEU A 57 -1.35 17.34 12.53
N PRO A 58 -1.53 18.43 13.31
CA PRO A 58 -1.29 18.52 14.76
C PRO A 58 -2.48 18.07 15.62
N ASP A 59 -3.68 17.99 15.04
CA ASP A 59 -4.91 17.77 15.80
C ASP A 59 -5.10 16.31 16.27
N HIS A 60 -4.17 15.43 15.91
CA HIS A 60 -4.27 13.98 16.11
C HIS A 60 -5.55 13.40 15.48
N ALA A 61 -6.02 13.99 14.37
CA ALA A 61 -7.19 13.57 13.62
C ALA A 61 -7.03 13.89 12.12
N PRO A 62 -7.51 13.02 11.21
CA PRO A 62 -8.09 11.69 11.44
C PRO A 62 -7.05 10.66 11.97
N CYS A 63 -7.55 9.57 12.56
CA CYS A 63 -6.76 8.39 12.94
C CYS A 63 -7.19 7.15 12.16
N PHE A 64 -6.24 6.25 11.94
CA PHE A 64 -6.45 4.89 11.47
C PHE A 64 -6.04 3.91 12.58
N GLU A 65 -6.85 2.88 12.83
CA GLU A 65 -6.57 1.82 13.81
C GLU A 65 -6.58 0.46 13.11
N MET A 66 -5.57 -0.37 13.40
CA MET A 66 -5.40 -1.67 12.77
C MET A 66 -5.21 -2.79 13.80
N PRO A 67 -6.12 -3.78 13.86
CA PRO A 67 -7.40 -3.85 13.18
C PRO A 67 -8.41 -2.84 13.77
N PRO A 68 -9.44 -2.44 13.02
CA PRO A 68 -10.41 -1.43 13.48
C PRO A 68 -11.42 -1.97 14.52
N ALA A 69 -11.36 -3.26 14.84
CA ALA A 69 -12.27 -3.95 15.74
C ALA A 69 -11.54 -5.17 16.36
N PRO A 70 -11.98 -5.61 17.55
CA PRO A 70 -11.40 -6.78 18.22
C PRO A 70 -11.68 -8.07 17.44
N LEU A 71 -11.01 -9.14 17.83
CA LEU A 71 -11.27 -10.48 17.30
C LEU A 71 -12.75 -10.89 17.50
N PRO A 72 -13.50 -11.19 16.43
CA PRO A 72 -14.86 -11.68 16.56
C PRO A 72 -14.89 -13.03 17.30
N GLY A 73 -15.80 -13.17 18.26
CA GLY A 73 -16.04 -14.45 18.96
C GLY A 73 -15.01 -14.80 20.04
N SER A 74 -14.11 -13.89 20.40
CA SER A 74 -13.23 -14.06 21.56
C SER A 74 -13.98 -13.81 22.87
N SER A 75 -13.67 -14.57 23.92
CA SER A 75 -14.22 -14.40 25.28
C SER A 75 -13.67 -13.19 26.03
N ARG A 76 -12.62 -12.56 25.48
CA ARG A 76 -12.05 -11.27 25.88
C ARG A 76 -11.97 -10.34 24.66
N GLU A 77 -12.02 -9.03 24.84
CA GLU A 77 -11.74 -8.06 23.77
C GLU A 77 -10.24 -8.07 23.42
N VAL A 78 -9.80 -9.14 22.76
CA VAL A 78 -8.41 -9.29 22.31
C VAL A 78 -8.29 -8.61 20.95
N TYR A 79 -7.42 -7.62 20.89
CA TYR A 79 -6.98 -7.07 19.62
C TYR A 79 -5.72 -7.79 19.16
N GLN A 80 -5.72 -8.22 17.90
CA GLN A 80 -4.48 -8.61 17.24
C GLN A 80 -3.77 -7.35 16.73
N PHE A 81 -2.47 -7.43 16.46
CA PHE A 81 -1.73 -6.37 15.76
C PHE A 81 -1.64 -5.02 16.49
N GLY A 82 -1.62 -5.02 17.83
CA GLY A 82 -1.48 -3.82 18.65
C GLY A 82 -0.04 -3.44 19.03
N LEU A 83 0.98 -4.19 18.60
CA LEU A 83 2.37 -4.02 19.04
C LEU A 83 3.26 -3.47 17.91
N ASN A 84 4.39 -2.86 18.28
CA ASN A 84 5.49 -2.50 17.38
C ASN A 84 5.05 -1.86 16.04
N PRO A 85 4.31 -0.74 16.04
CA PRO A 85 3.92 -0.07 14.82
C PRO A 85 5.14 0.33 14.02
N ARG A 86 5.11 0.14 12.70
CA ARG A 86 6.13 0.68 11.79
C ARG A 86 5.45 1.42 10.66
N SER A 87 6.08 2.48 10.21
CA SER A 87 5.59 3.27 9.09
C SER A 87 6.72 3.66 8.16
N GLU A 88 6.39 3.74 6.88
CA GLU A 88 7.27 4.29 5.86
C GLU A 88 6.45 5.22 4.95
N ARG A 89 6.98 6.42 4.67
CA ARG A 89 6.35 7.31 3.69
C ARG A 89 6.66 6.80 2.29
N LEU A 90 5.63 6.66 1.46
CA LEU A 90 5.72 6.15 0.10
C LEU A 90 5.50 7.29 -0.91
N PRO A 91 6.56 7.86 -1.52
CA PRO A 91 6.39 8.88 -2.55
C PRO A 91 5.70 8.30 -3.78
N ILE A 92 4.76 9.05 -4.36
CA ILE A 92 4.09 8.67 -5.61
C ILE A 92 4.70 9.47 -6.76
N ALA A 93 4.88 8.83 -7.93
CA ALA A 93 5.55 9.44 -9.07
C ALA A 93 4.82 10.68 -9.61
N SER A 94 3.49 10.73 -9.50
CA SER A 94 2.64 11.87 -9.87
C SER A 94 2.69 13.03 -8.87
N GLY A 95 3.47 12.91 -7.80
CA GLY A 95 3.49 13.85 -6.67
C GLY A 95 2.72 13.32 -5.48
N GLY A 96 2.95 13.93 -4.31
CA GLY A 96 2.35 13.49 -3.06
C GLY A 96 2.98 12.21 -2.48
N SER A 97 2.28 11.61 -1.53
CA SER A 97 2.77 10.41 -0.85
C SER A 97 1.65 9.67 -0.13
N TRP A 98 1.79 8.36 -0.02
CA TRP A 98 1.03 7.51 0.90
C TRP A 98 1.90 7.08 2.09
N VAL A 99 1.36 6.23 2.95
CA VAL A 99 2.10 5.67 4.08
C VAL A 99 1.92 4.16 4.11
N PHE A 100 3.01 3.41 4.04
CA PHE A 100 3.02 2.03 4.49
C PHE A 100 2.89 2.04 6.02
N PHE A 101 2.04 1.18 6.57
CA PHE A 101 1.86 1.03 8.00
C PHE A 101 1.75 -0.45 8.36
N SER A 102 2.38 -0.87 9.45
CA SER A 102 2.25 -2.22 9.96
C SER A 102 2.07 -2.27 11.47
N GLY A 103 1.49 -3.37 11.93
CA GLY A 103 1.28 -3.67 13.34
C GLY A 103 1.52 -5.16 13.59
N MET A 104 2.12 -5.47 14.73
CA MET A 104 2.58 -6.80 15.08
C MET A 104 1.65 -7.44 16.11
N PHE A 105 1.40 -8.74 15.95
CA PHE A 105 0.77 -9.61 16.92
C PHE A 105 1.79 -10.63 17.43
N SER A 106 1.78 -10.87 18.74
CA SER A 106 2.52 -11.95 19.38
C SER A 106 1.60 -12.69 20.34
N GLY A 107 1.54 -14.02 20.21
CA GLY A 107 0.91 -14.89 21.21
C GLY A 107 1.88 -15.34 22.32
N GLY A 108 3.11 -14.81 22.34
CA GLY A 108 4.23 -15.38 23.10
C GLY A 108 4.99 -16.46 22.32
N GLY A 109 6.26 -16.68 22.65
CA GLY A 109 7.16 -17.61 21.93
C GLY A 109 7.86 -16.97 20.73
N SER A 110 8.22 -17.78 19.74
CA SER A 110 8.97 -17.35 18.53
C SER A 110 8.10 -16.95 17.35
N GLY A 111 6.82 -17.37 17.33
CA GLY A 111 5.88 -17.07 16.26
C GLY A 111 5.30 -15.66 16.40
N MET A 112 5.41 -14.86 15.34
CA MET A 112 4.91 -13.49 15.29
C MET A 112 4.16 -13.29 13.99
N LEU A 113 3.12 -12.46 14.02
CA LEU A 113 2.42 -12.06 12.80
C LEU A 113 2.51 -10.55 12.63
N GLU A 114 2.70 -10.08 11.40
CA GLU A 114 2.62 -8.66 11.04
C GLU A 114 1.43 -8.45 10.09
N ARG A 115 0.58 -7.47 10.40
CA ARG A 115 -0.47 -6.99 9.50
C ARG A 115 0.01 -5.73 8.84
N VAL A 116 -0.20 -5.62 7.53
CA VAL A 116 0.22 -4.46 6.74
C VAL A 116 -0.96 -3.69 6.16
N ALA A 117 -0.75 -2.40 5.94
CA ALA A 117 -1.66 -1.47 5.30
C ALA A 117 -0.90 -0.46 4.45
N VAL A 118 -1.58 0.09 3.44
CA VAL A 118 -1.13 1.27 2.69
C VAL A 118 -2.20 2.33 2.83
N LEU A 119 -1.83 3.44 3.44
CA LEU A 119 -2.74 4.47 3.89
C LEU A 119 -2.68 5.69 2.98
N ARG A 120 -3.85 6.19 2.59
CA ARG A 120 -4.05 7.46 1.89
C ARG A 120 -5.08 8.29 2.63
N VAL A 121 -4.94 9.62 2.63
CA VAL A 121 -6.03 10.51 3.03
C VAL A 121 -6.97 10.69 1.85
N GLY A 122 -8.18 10.14 1.95
CA GLY A 122 -9.20 10.23 0.93
C GLY A 122 -9.77 11.64 0.77
N PRO A 123 -10.55 11.90 -0.30
CA PRO A 123 -11.16 13.21 -0.55
C PRO A 123 -12.11 13.69 0.56
N ASN A 124 -12.65 12.77 1.36
CA ASN A 124 -13.49 13.05 2.52
C ASN A 124 -12.70 13.39 3.80
N GLY A 125 -11.37 13.49 3.71
CA GLY A 125 -10.48 13.75 4.83
C GLY A 125 -10.28 12.56 5.78
N LYS A 126 -10.76 11.35 5.44
CA LYS A 126 -10.53 10.14 6.23
C LYS A 126 -9.30 9.39 5.74
N ILE A 127 -8.68 8.60 6.62
CA ILE A 127 -7.60 7.68 6.24
C ILE A 127 -8.24 6.40 5.69
N GLU A 128 -7.84 6.03 4.48
CA GLU A 128 -8.28 4.83 3.76
C GLU A 128 -7.14 3.81 3.70
N ASN A 129 -7.44 2.54 4.00
CA ASN A 129 -6.51 1.45 3.73
C ASN A 129 -6.74 0.91 2.32
N LEU A 130 -5.70 1.00 1.49
CA LEU A 130 -5.70 0.56 0.10
C LEU A 130 -5.30 -0.92 -0.03
N MET A 131 -4.76 -1.55 1.02
CA MET A 131 -4.37 -2.96 0.98
C MET A 131 -5.53 -3.88 1.33
N PRO A 132 -5.64 -5.06 0.68
CA PRO A 132 -6.46 -6.14 1.22
C PRO A 132 -5.90 -6.60 2.58
N LYS A 133 -6.63 -7.49 3.27
CA LYS A 133 -6.13 -8.08 4.52
C LYS A 133 -4.92 -8.98 4.23
N VAL A 134 -3.71 -8.46 4.44
CA VAL A 134 -2.45 -9.17 4.24
C VAL A 134 -1.74 -9.32 5.58
N THR A 135 -1.55 -10.56 6.02
CA THR A 135 -0.79 -10.90 7.24
C THR A 135 0.43 -11.69 6.84
N GLU A 136 1.53 -11.45 7.53
CA GLU A 136 2.85 -12.00 7.26
C GLU A 136 3.39 -12.66 8.54
N THR A 137 4.25 -13.66 8.40
CA THR A 137 4.88 -14.34 9.55
C THR A 137 6.21 -13.70 9.96
N GLU A 138 6.83 -14.23 11.02
CA GLU A 138 8.10 -13.75 11.57
C GLU A 138 9.33 -13.92 10.65
N MET A 139 9.21 -14.74 9.61
CA MET A 139 10.27 -14.98 8.61
C MET A 139 9.96 -14.33 7.27
N ALA A 140 8.88 -13.56 7.17
CA ALA A 140 8.52 -12.92 5.92
C ALA A 140 9.51 -11.80 5.56
N ASP A 141 9.97 -11.83 4.31
CA ASP A 141 10.59 -10.68 3.68
C ASP A 141 9.53 -9.81 3.02
N ARG A 142 9.69 -8.50 3.10
CA ARG A 142 8.77 -7.55 2.46
C ARG A 142 9.47 -6.30 1.98
N ALA A 143 8.95 -5.74 0.90
CA ALA A 143 9.46 -4.49 0.37
C ALA A 143 8.39 -3.68 -0.38
N MET A 144 8.58 -2.37 -0.36
CA MET A 144 7.86 -1.41 -1.19
C MET A 144 8.75 -0.96 -2.35
N TRP A 145 8.58 -1.59 -3.50
CA TRP A 145 9.42 -1.32 -4.67
C TRP A 145 8.89 -0.16 -5.51
N LYS A 146 9.80 0.72 -5.94
CA LYS A 146 9.52 1.76 -6.93
C LYS A 146 9.87 1.23 -8.32
N LEU A 147 8.87 0.83 -9.10
CA LEU A 147 9.02 0.25 -10.44
C LEU A 147 8.16 1.03 -11.44
N PRO A 148 8.60 2.22 -11.90
CA PRO A 148 7.80 3.10 -12.75
C PRO A 148 7.38 2.44 -14.07
N ASP A 149 8.18 1.50 -14.59
CA ASP A 149 7.85 0.73 -15.79
C ASP A 149 6.69 -0.25 -15.58
N VAL A 150 6.36 -0.60 -14.34
CA VAL A 150 5.28 -1.53 -13.97
C VAL A 150 4.07 -0.76 -13.45
N SER A 151 4.29 0.23 -12.59
CA SER A 151 3.23 0.98 -11.92
C SER A 151 3.73 2.38 -11.53
N PRO A 152 2.91 3.44 -11.69
CA PRO A 152 3.23 4.77 -11.17
C PRO A 152 3.13 4.83 -9.63
N TYR A 153 2.55 3.81 -9.00
CA TYR A 153 2.45 3.62 -7.55
C TYR A 153 3.46 2.57 -7.05
N PRO A 154 3.88 2.63 -5.78
CA PRO A 154 4.69 1.58 -5.16
C PRO A 154 4.09 0.18 -5.37
N VAL A 155 4.96 -0.80 -5.59
CA VAL A 155 4.60 -2.21 -5.72
C VAL A 155 4.94 -2.90 -4.41
N PHE A 156 3.93 -3.48 -3.76
CA PHE A 156 4.16 -4.25 -2.54
C PHE A 156 4.53 -5.68 -2.93
N VAL A 157 5.67 -6.16 -2.42
CA VAL A 157 6.16 -7.52 -2.67
C VAL A 157 6.50 -8.14 -1.33
N ARG A 158 6.11 -9.39 -1.13
CA ARG A 158 6.51 -10.18 0.02
C ARG A 158 6.94 -11.58 -0.38
N ALA A 159 7.75 -12.20 0.45
CA ALA A 159 8.03 -13.63 0.44
C ALA A 159 7.78 -14.15 1.85
N ASP A 160 6.79 -15.03 2.02
CA ASP A 160 6.43 -15.60 3.32
C ASP A 160 6.73 -17.11 3.33
N TYR A 161 7.22 -17.65 4.44
CA TYR A 161 7.65 -19.04 4.46
C TYR A 161 6.45 -20.00 4.36
N ILE A 162 6.69 -21.16 3.75
CA ILE A 162 5.75 -22.27 3.68
C ILE A 162 6.27 -23.34 4.61
N TRP A 163 5.49 -23.68 5.64
CA TRP A 163 5.82 -24.78 6.54
C TRP A 163 5.45 -26.12 5.91
N GLU A 164 6.44 -26.92 5.55
CA GLU A 164 6.23 -28.29 5.10
C GLU A 164 6.40 -29.31 6.23
N LYS A 165 5.96 -30.55 5.95
CA LYS A 165 6.16 -31.66 6.87
C LYS A 165 7.67 -31.92 7.02
N ASP A 166 8.08 -32.19 8.26
CA ASP A 166 9.47 -32.49 8.64
C ASP A 166 10.45 -31.30 8.48
N GLU A 167 9.94 -30.06 8.47
CA GLU A 167 10.75 -28.85 8.57
C GLU A 167 10.93 -28.41 10.04
N ASP A 168 12.07 -27.79 10.32
CA ASP A 168 12.40 -27.20 11.62
C ASP A 168 12.41 -25.67 11.55
N HIS A 169 12.35 -25.01 12.71
CA HIS A 169 12.16 -23.56 12.78
C HIS A 169 13.35 -22.73 12.25
N PHE A 170 14.54 -23.31 12.23
CA PHE A 170 15.78 -22.61 11.87
C PHE A 170 16.33 -23.06 10.52
N GLY A 171 15.67 -24.04 9.91
CA GLY A 171 16.03 -24.62 8.64
C GLY A 171 15.72 -23.72 7.45
N LYS A 172 15.98 -24.27 6.26
CA LYS A 172 15.61 -23.60 5.02
C LYS A 172 14.17 -23.96 4.67
N HIS A 173 13.38 -22.96 4.26
CA HIS A 173 11.99 -23.15 3.86
C HIS A 173 11.78 -22.75 2.41
N PHE A 174 10.74 -23.30 1.79
CA PHE A 174 10.18 -22.69 0.60
C PHE A 174 9.42 -21.42 0.98
N PHE A 175 9.29 -20.48 0.05
CA PHE A 175 8.56 -19.24 0.27
C PHE A 175 7.46 -19.07 -0.76
N GLU A 176 6.31 -18.57 -0.33
CA GLU A 176 5.29 -18.02 -1.21
C GLU A 176 5.61 -16.54 -1.47
N VAL A 177 5.93 -16.24 -2.73
CA VAL A 177 6.21 -14.87 -3.19
C VAL A 177 4.96 -14.30 -3.82
N ASP A 178 4.49 -13.19 -3.26
CA ASP A 178 3.33 -12.46 -3.75
C ASP A 178 3.73 -11.05 -4.18
N ALA A 179 3.06 -10.52 -5.22
CA ALA A 179 3.17 -9.12 -5.59
C ALA A 179 1.79 -8.48 -5.74
N TRP A 180 1.63 -7.27 -5.20
CA TRP A 180 0.43 -6.45 -5.35
C TRP A 180 0.76 -5.13 -6.00
N VAL A 181 -0.14 -4.70 -6.88
CA VAL A 181 -0.07 -3.43 -7.56
C VAL A 181 -1.38 -2.69 -7.33
N PHE A 182 -1.30 -1.39 -7.09
CA PHE A 182 -2.48 -0.55 -6.96
C PHE A 182 -3.28 -0.52 -8.27
N ASP A 183 -4.56 -0.83 -8.19
CA ASP A 183 -5.53 -0.69 -9.27
C ASP A 183 -6.34 0.60 -9.05
N PRO A 184 -6.13 1.65 -9.87
CA PRO A 184 -6.87 2.90 -9.74
C PRO A 184 -8.38 2.76 -9.99
N ALA A 185 -8.82 1.76 -10.77
CA ALA A 185 -10.24 1.55 -11.06
C ALA A 185 -10.97 0.96 -9.85
N ALA A 186 -10.34 -0.01 -9.17
CA ALA A 186 -10.86 -0.60 -7.94
C ALA A 186 -10.51 0.23 -6.68
N ASN A 187 -9.62 1.21 -6.81
CA ASN A 187 -9.11 2.04 -5.73
C ASN A 187 -8.50 1.21 -4.57
N GLN A 188 -7.83 0.11 -4.91
CA GLN A 188 -7.17 -0.78 -3.95
C GLN A 188 -5.97 -1.50 -4.59
N TYR A 189 -5.10 -2.08 -3.78
CA TYR A 189 -4.08 -3.03 -4.23
C TYR A 189 -4.72 -4.36 -4.63
N ALA A 190 -4.38 -4.84 -5.82
CA ALA A 190 -4.77 -6.15 -6.33
C ALA A 190 -3.54 -7.05 -6.43
N LYS A 191 -3.69 -8.31 -5.99
CA LYS A 191 -2.64 -9.32 -6.16
C LYS A 191 -2.45 -9.57 -7.66
N ARG A 192 -1.22 -9.41 -8.16
CA ARG A 192 -0.86 -9.64 -9.57
C ARG A 192 -0.44 -11.09 -9.81
N PHE A 193 0.32 -11.67 -8.88
CA PHE A 193 0.64 -13.09 -8.90
C PHE A 193 1.01 -13.58 -7.50
N SER A 194 1.00 -14.90 -7.37
CA SER A 194 1.66 -15.68 -6.32
C SER A 194 2.51 -16.77 -6.99
N TYR A 195 3.65 -17.12 -6.42
CA TYR A 195 4.33 -18.37 -6.74
C TYR A 195 5.15 -18.89 -5.56
N ARG A 196 5.32 -20.21 -5.51
CA ARG A 196 6.25 -20.86 -4.59
C ARG A 196 7.66 -20.86 -5.18
N THR A 197 8.67 -20.50 -4.37
CA THR A 197 10.08 -20.56 -4.78
C THR A 197 10.48 -21.97 -5.22
N THR A 198 11.43 -22.06 -6.15
CA THR A 198 11.93 -23.35 -6.66
C THR A 198 12.98 -23.98 -5.75
N ARG A 199 13.58 -23.17 -4.87
CA ARG A 199 14.55 -23.59 -3.86
C ARG A 199 14.16 -23.08 -2.48
N ARG A 200 14.75 -23.71 -1.47
CA ARG A 200 14.60 -23.30 -0.08
C ARG A 200 15.62 -22.21 0.27
N TYR A 201 15.20 -21.27 1.12
CA TYR A 201 16.02 -20.19 1.65
C TYR A 201 16.09 -20.32 3.17
N ASP A 202 17.24 -20.00 3.76
CA ASP A 202 17.29 -19.70 5.19
C ASP A 202 16.68 -18.31 5.43
N ARG A 203 16.47 -17.98 6.71
CA ARG A 203 15.96 -16.67 7.11
C ARG A 203 16.86 -15.50 6.65
N GLY A 204 18.13 -15.76 6.36
CA GLY A 204 19.13 -14.73 6.07
C GLY A 204 19.37 -13.77 7.24
N GLU A 205 20.29 -12.82 7.00
CA GLU A 205 20.39 -11.58 7.78
C GLU A 205 19.78 -10.44 6.93
N GLY A 206 18.91 -9.63 7.55
CA GLY A 206 18.18 -8.55 6.84
C GLY A 206 16.73 -8.92 6.48
N SER A 207 15.99 -7.97 5.92
CA SER A 207 14.54 -8.09 5.65
C SER A 207 14.17 -8.31 4.18
N ASP A 208 15.15 -8.51 3.32
CA ASP A 208 14.98 -8.63 1.87
C ASP A 208 15.87 -9.72 1.22
N HIS A 209 16.31 -10.72 1.99
CA HIS A 209 17.20 -11.77 1.52
C HIS A 209 16.60 -12.61 0.37
N VAL A 210 15.43 -13.21 0.61
CA VAL A 210 14.65 -13.99 -0.36
C VAL A 210 14.20 -13.10 -1.52
N LEU A 211 13.68 -11.90 -1.22
CA LEU A 211 13.23 -10.97 -2.25
C LEU A 211 14.35 -10.50 -3.17
N SER A 212 15.55 -10.29 -2.64
CA SER A 212 16.74 -9.96 -3.42
C SER A 212 17.16 -11.13 -4.30
N ALA A 213 17.15 -12.35 -3.77
CA ALA A 213 17.51 -13.55 -4.52
C ALA A 213 16.51 -13.88 -5.65
N GLU A 214 15.21 -13.62 -5.42
CA GLU A 214 14.12 -13.87 -6.37
C GLU A 214 13.83 -12.67 -7.29
N ARG A 215 14.58 -11.57 -7.15
CA ARG A 215 14.29 -10.29 -7.80
C ARG A 215 14.07 -10.39 -9.31
N ALA A 216 14.95 -11.11 -10.01
CA ALA A 216 14.85 -11.26 -11.47
C ALA A 216 13.55 -11.97 -11.90
N GLU A 217 13.14 -13.00 -11.17
CA GLU A 217 11.92 -13.75 -11.45
C GLU A 217 10.67 -12.92 -11.14
N ILE A 218 10.67 -12.19 -10.03
CA ILE A 218 9.58 -11.27 -9.65
C ILE A 218 9.40 -10.20 -10.74
N LEU A 219 10.48 -9.58 -11.20
CA LEU A 219 10.44 -8.58 -12.28
C LEU A 219 9.94 -9.17 -13.61
N ARG A 220 10.39 -10.38 -13.96
CA ARG A 220 9.93 -11.09 -15.16
C ARG A 220 8.43 -11.33 -15.13
N ARG A 221 7.88 -11.76 -13.98
CA ARG A 221 6.45 -11.99 -13.79
C ARG A 221 5.65 -10.69 -13.81
N LEU A 222 6.13 -9.62 -13.15
CA LEU A 222 5.50 -8.30 -13.20
C LEU A 222 5.40 -7.76 -14.63
N ALA A 223 6.42 -7.98 -15.45
CA ALA A 223 6.40 -7.58 -16.86
C ALA A 223 5.41 -8.41 -17.71
N ALA A 224 5.22 -9.70 -17.39
CA ALA A 224 4.30 -10.58 -18.10
C ALA A 224 2.83 -10.41 -17.68
N SER A 225 2.56 -9.83 -16.50
CA SER A 225 1.22 -9.60 -15.96
C SER A 225 0.66 -8.18 -16.23
N LYS A 226 1.24 -7.48 -17.23
CA LYS A 226 0.77 -6.16 -17.67
C LYS A 226 -0.54 -6.25 -18.44
#